data_AF-A0A521Q917-F1
#
_entry.id   AF-A0A521Q917-F1
#
_cell.length_a   1.000
_cell.length_b   1.000
_cell.length_c   1.000
_cell.angle_alpha   90.00
_cell.angle_beta   90.00
_cell.angle_gamma   90.00
#
_symmetry.space_group_name_H-M   'P 1'
#
loop_
_entity.id
_entity.type
_entity.pdbx_description
1 polymer ?
#
loop_
_entity_poly.entity_id
_entity_poly.type
_entity_poly.pdbx_seq_one_letter_code
_entity_poly.pdbx_strand_id
1 'polypeptide(L)' 'MILQTLIGEPWADYGLIDSGHGRKLERYGRFRFIRPEP' A
#
# COMPACT_ATOMS: atom_id res chain seq x y z
N MET A 1 15.27 -22.07 -9.01
CA MET A 1 14.04 -21.27 -9.19
C MET A 1 14.42 -19.80 -9.21
N ILE A 2 13.89 -19.02 -10.15
CA ILE A 2 14.11 -17.58 -10.23
C ILE A 2 12.78 -16.91 -9.86
N LEU A 3 12.81 -15.98 -8.91
CA LEU A 3 11.66 -15.14 -8.60
C LEU A 3 11.59 -14.01 -9.63
N GLN A 4 10.43 -13.82 -10.25
CA GLN A 4 10.17 -12.71 -11.15
C GLN A 4 9.32 -11.66 -10.43
N THR A 5 9.82 -10.44 -10.36
CA THR A 5 9.07 -9.30 -9.80
C THR A 5 8.08 -8.79 -10.83
N LEU A 6 6.82 -8.71 -10.44
CA LEU A 6 5.77 -8.05 -11.21
C LEU A 6 5.51 -6.67 -10.61
N ILE A 7 5.51 -5.64 -11.46
CA ILE A 7 5.28 -4.26 -11.05
C ILE A 7 4.00 -3.79 -11.76
N GLY A 8 3.04 -3.28 -10.99
CA GLY A 8 1.83 -2.65 -11.53
C GLY A 8 2.06 -1.18 -11.87
N GLU A 9 1.29 -0.68 -12.83
CA GLU A 9 1.31 0.75 -13.17
C GLU A 9 0.80 1.62 -12.01
N PRO A 10 1.27 2.88 -11.88
CA PRO A 10 0.79 3.79 -10.87
C PRO A 10 -0.74 4.00 -10.95
N TRP A 11 -1.42 3.92 -9.81
CA TRP A 11 -2.87 4.17 -9.72
C TRP A 11 -3.15 5.39 -8.84
N ALA A 12 -3.79 6.42 -9.39
CA ALA A 12 -4.01 7.68 -8.67
C ALA A 12 -4.82 7.52 -7.38
N ASP A 13 -5.79 6.60 -7.41
CA ASP A 13 -6.73 6.42 -6.30
C ASP A 13 -6.16 5.58 -5.16
N TYR A 14 -5.01 4.91 -5.30
CA TYR A 14 -4.40 4.17 -4.21
C TYR A 14 -2.95 4.57 -3.96
N GLY A 15 -2.57 4.62 -2.69
CA GLY A 15 -1.17 4.73 -2.32
C GLY A 15 -0.93 4.27 -0.90
N LEU A 16 0.05 3.40 -0.70
CA LEU A 16 0.66 3.17 0.60
C LEU A 16 1.52 4.39 0.93
N ILE A 17 1.19 5.08 2.02
CA ILE A 17 1.90 6.28 2.47
C ILE A 17 2.99 5.89 3.48
N ASP A 18 2.66 5.02 4.43
CA ASP A 18 3.56 4.59 5.50
C ASP A 18 3.19 3.19 6.02
N SER A 19 4.13 2.49 6.64
CA SER A 19 3.95 1.14 7.20
C SER A 19 4.92 0.88 8.34
N GLY A 20 4.46 0.15 9.35
CA GLY A 20 5.26 -0.24 10.50
C GLY A 20 4.41 -0.41 11.76
N HIS A 21 5.00 -0.93 12.83
CA HIS A 21 4.33 -1.12 14.13
C HIS A 21 2.98 -1.86 14.04
N GLY A 22 2.86 -2.82 13.11
CA GLY A 22 1.66 -3.60 12.87
C GLY A 22 0.51 -2.83 12.21
N ARG A 23 0.81 -1.74 11.48
CA ARG A 23 -0.19 -0.90 10.81
C ARG A 23 0.31 -0.33 9.49
N LYS A 24 -0.64 0.05 8.64
CA LYS A 24 -0.45 0.80 7.39
C LYS A 24 -1.22 2.12 7.43
N LEU A 25 -0.66 3.14 6.79
CA LEU A 25 -1.37 4.36 6.38
C LEU A 25 -1.57 4.34 4.87
N GLU A 26 -2.83 4.33 4.43
CA GLU A 26 -3.18 4.22 3.01
C GLU A 26 -4.07 5.38 2.55
N ARG A 27 -3.90 5.79 1.30
CA ARG A 27 -4.80 6.71 0.58
C ARG A 27 -5.71 5.92 -0.35
N TYR A 28 -7.02 6.18 -0.27
CA TYR A 28 -8.04 5.72 -1.21
C TYR A 28 -8.79 6.93 -1.76
N GLY A 29 -8.32 7.47 -2.88
CA GLY A 29 -8.75 8.74 -3.44
C GLY A 29 -8.61 9.87 -2.41
N ARG A 30 -9.74 10.43 -1.99
CA ARG A 30 -9.80 11.49 -0.96
C ARG A 30 -9.68 10.95 0.48
N PHE A 31 -9.91 9.67 0.70
CA PHE A 31 -9.93 9.07 2.03
C PHE A 31 -8.55 8.56 2.45
N ARG A 32 -8.30 8.57 3.76
CA ARG A 32 -7.10 7.99 4.36
C ARG A 32 -7.51 7.04 5.48
N PHE A 33 -6.85 5.89 5.53
CA PHE A 33 -7.16 4.84 6.51
C PHE A 33 -5.88 4.41 7.23
N ILE A 34 -6.01 4.19 8.53
CA ILE A 34 -5.05 3.42 9.31
C ILE A 34 -5.64 2.02 9.43
N ARG A 35 -4.94 1.00 8.92
CA ARG A 35 -5.38 -0.39 8.99
C ARG A 35 -4.35 -1.26 9.71
N PRO A 36 -4.77 -2.30 10.44
CA PRO A 36 -3.85 -3.30 10.97
C PRO A 36 -3.10 -4.00 9.82
N GLU A 37 -1.82 -4.29 10.06
CA GLU A 37 -1.00 -5.16 9.23
C GLU A 37 -0.37 -6.21 10.16
N PRO A 38 -0.71 -7.50 10.00
CA PRO A 38 -0.13 -8.57 10.80
C PRO A 38 1.36 -8.79 10.51
#